data_AF-A0A7S6MMA5-F1
#
_entry.id   AF-A0A7S6MMA5-F1
#
_cell.length_a   1.000
_cell.length_b   1.000
_cell.length_c   1.000
_cell.angle_alpha   90.00
_cell.angle_beta   90.00
_cell.angle_gamma   90.00
#
_symmetry.space_group_name_H-M   'P 1'
#
loop_
_entity.id
_entity.type
_entity.pdbx_description
1 polymer ?
#
loop_
_entity_poly.entity_id
_entity_poly.type
_entity_poly.pdbx_seq_one_letter_code
_entity_poly.pdbx_strand_id
1 'polypeptide(L)'
;MLNKNVIDEINAKVSEILHHSPAKDIEKNIRVLLSGAFTRLDLVTRDEFDVQQEVLQRTREKLILLEARVAELEARLNQSTLSSTENNETSDRVQTEG
;
A
#
# COMPACT_ATOMS: atom_id res chain seq x y z
N MET A 1 9.48 -8.57 -1.93
CA MET A 1 10.89 -9.03 -1.92
C MET A 1 11.07 -9.87 -3.17
N LEU A 2 11.91 -9.47 -4.13
CA LEU A 2 12.23 -10.38 -5.23
C LEU A 2 12.84 -11.65 -4.63
N ASN A 3 12.29 -12.81 -4.98
CA ASN A 3 12.76 -14.09 -4.47
C ASN A 3 14.19 -14.34 -4.99
N LYS A 4 15.21 -14.15 -4.14
CA LYS A 4 16.62 -14.46 -4.43
C LYS A 4 16.78 -15.84 -5.07
N ASN A 5 15.99 -16.80 -4.60
CA ASN A 5 15.94 -18.18 -5.10
C ASN A 5 15.69 -18.28 -6.62
N VAL A 6 14.89 -17.38 -7.20
CA VAL A 6 14.59 -17.40 -8.66
C VAL A 6 15.80 -16.92 -9.46
N ILE A 7 16.54 -15.93 -8.95
CA ILE A 7 17.76 -15.42 -9.58
C ILE A 7 18.87 -16.48 -9.52
N ASP A 8 18.99 -17.18 -8.39
CA ASP A 8 19.96 -18.26 -8.22
C ASP A 8 19.66 -19.46 -9.12
N GLU A 9 18.38 -19.83 -9.28
CA GLU A 9 17.94 -20.88 -10.22
C GLU A 9 18.20 -20.52 -11.70
N ILE A 10 18.00 -19.26 -12.09
CA ILE A 10 18.30 -18.78 -13.44
C ILE A 10 19.82 -18.87 -13.68
N ASN A 11 20.65 -18.41 -12.75
CA ASN A 11 22.11 -18.49 -12.86
C ASN A 11 22.60 -19.93 -13.02
N ALA A 12 22.05 -20.86 -12.22
CA ALA A 12 22.40 -22.27 -12.31
C ALA A 12 22.04 -22.87 -13.69
N LYS A 13 20.81 -22.66 -14.17
CA LYS A 13 20.34 -23.20 -15.45
C LYS A 13 21.00 -22.55 -16.68
N VAL A 14 21.34 -21.27 -16.61
CA VAL A 14 22.07 -20.57 -17.68
C VAL A 14 23.50 -21.11 -17.77
N SER A 15 24.17 -21.30 -16.63
CA SER A 15 25.52 -21.90 -16.59
C SER A 15 25.52 -23.32 -17.19
N GLU A 16 24.53 -24.13 -16.85
CA GLU A 16 24.36 -25.50 -17.38
C GLU A 16 24.19 -25.53 -18.92
N ILE A 17 23.36 -24.63 -19.48
CA ILE A 17 23.18 -24.52 -20.93
C ILE A 17 24.46 -24.06 -21.63
N LEU A 18 25.20 -23.12 -21.04
CA LEU A 18 26.47 -22.63 -21.58
C LEU A 18 27.54 -23.73 -21.63
N HIS A 19 27.55 -24.66 -20.67
CA HIS A 19 28.50 -25.77 -20.62
C HIS A 19 28.14 -26.95 -21.54
N HIS A 20 26.86 -27.16 -21.85
CA HIS A 20 26.39 -28.39 -22.52
C HIS A 20 25.72 -28.21 -23.89
N SER A 21 25.50 -26.98 -24.39
CA SER A 21 24.83 -26.77 -25.70
C SER A 21 25.74 -26.18 -26.79
N PRO A 22 25.55 -26.59 -28.05
CA PRO A 22 26.12 -25.92 -29.22
C PRO A 22 25.68 -24.44 -29.28
N ALA A 23 26.55 -23.54 -29.74
CA ALA A 23 26.32 -22.08 -29.73
C ALA A 23 24.97 -21.62 -30.32
N LYS A 24 24.39 -22.39 -31.26
CA LYS A 24 23.11 -22.10 -31.90
C LYS A 24 21.87 -22.42 -31.05
N ASP A 25 21.97 -23.38 -30.13
CA ASP A 25 20.87 -23.81 -29.25
C ASP A 25 20.85 -23.04 -27.91
N ILE A 26 21.97 -22.42 -27.55
CA ILE A 26 22.10 -21.56 -26.36
C ILE A 26 21.08 -20.41 -26.41
N GLU A 27 21.00 -19.67 -27.52
CA GLU A 27 20.08 -18.52 -27.63
C GLU A 27 18.61 -18.93 -27.44
N LYS A 28 18.21 -20.04 -28.06
CA LYS A 28 16.85 -20.56 -27.98
C LYS A 28 16.50 -21.02 -26.56
N ASN A 29 17.40 -21.77 -25.92
CA ASN A 29 17.17 -22.31 -24.59
C ASN A 29 17.18 -21.21 -23.52
N ILE A 30 18.06 -20.20 -23.64
CA ILE A 30 18.06 -19.03 -22.76
C ILE A 30 16.75 -18.24 -22.90
N ARG A 31 16.25 -18.01 -24.13
CA ARG A 31 14.97 -17.30 -24.34
C ARG A 31 13.80 -18.03 -23.68
N VAL A 32 13.74 -19.35 -23.78
CA VAL A 32 12.70 -20.17 -23.14
C VAL A 32 12.81 -20.12 -21.61
N LEU A 33 14.03 -20.21 -21.06
CA LEU A 33 14.25 -20.11 -19.62
C LEU A 33 13.86 -18.74 -19.06
N LEU A 34 14.28 -17.65 -19.71
CA LEU A 34 13.94 -16.29 -19.29
C LEU A 34 12.44 -16.04 -19.38
N SER A 35 11.79 -16.51 -20.45
CA SER A 35 10.33 -16.41 -20.60
C SER A 35 9.62 -17.16 -19.48
N GLY A 36 10.02 -18.41 -19.20
CA GLY A 36 9.44 -19.20 -18.10
C GLY A 36 9.80 -18.69 -16.70
N ALA A 37 10.90 -17.97 -16.55
CA ALA A 37 11.26 -17.29 -15.30
C ALA A 37 10.39 -16.03 -15.10
N PHE A 38 10.19 -15.22 -16.14
CA PHE A 38 9.30 -14.07 -16.10
C PHE A 38 7.84 -14.44 -15.85
N THR A 39 7.36 -15.58 -16.36
CA THR A 39 6.01 -16.09 -16.01
C THR A 39 5.89 -16.55 -14.56
N ARG A 40 7.00 -17.00 -13.94
CA ARG A 40 7.03 -17.43 -12.53
C ARG A 40 7.20 -16.26 -11.56
N LEU A 41 7.57 -15.09 -12.06
CA LEU A 41 7.57 -13.86 -11.29
C LEU A 41 6.18 -13.24 -11.43
N ASP A 42 5.56 -12.84 -10.32
CA ASP A 42 4.31 -12.06 -10.33
C ASP A 42 4.59 -10.64 -10.85
N LEU A 43 4.95 -10.55 -12.13
CA LEU A 43 5.32 -9.31 -12.78
C LEU A 43 4.05 -8.53 -13.08
N VAL A 44 3.98 -7.35 -12.48
CA VAL A 44 2.98 -6.35 -12.82
C VAL A 44 3.56 -5.52 -13.96
N THR A 45 2.76 -5.24 -14.99
CA THR A 45 3.22 -4.35 -16.06
C THR A 45 3.50 -2.96 -15.52
N ARG A 46 4.34 -2.19 -16.22
CA ARG A 46 4.65 -0.83 -15.78
C ARG A 46 3.39 0.03 -15.70
N ASP A 47 2.49 -0.12 -16.66
CA ASP A 47 1.24 0.64 -16.73
C ASP A 47 0.31 0.29 -15.55
N GLU A 48 0.18 -0.99 -15.20
CA GLU A 48 -0.59 -1.43 -14.03
C GLU A 48 0.01 -0.92 -12.72
N PHE A 49 1.34 -0.88 -12.61
CA PHE A 49 2.02 -0.30 -11.46
C PHE A 49 1.72 1.19 -11.33
N ASP A 50 1.81 1.94 -12.43
CA ASP A 50 1.55 3.38 -12.44
C ASP A 50 0.08 3.68 -12.09
N VAL A 51 -0.87 2.87 -12.58
CA VAL A 51 -2.29 2.95 -12.18
C VAL A 51 -2.47 2.69 -10.68
N GLN A 52 -1.81 1.67 -10.12
CA GLN A 52 -1.88 1.40 -8.67
C GLN A 52 -1.30 2.55 -7.85
N GLN A 53 -0.21 3.17 -8.30
CA GLN A 53 0.35 4.37 -7.66
C GLN A 53 -0.65 5.52 -7.63
N GLU A 54 -1.35 5.78 -8.74
CA GLU A 54 -2.36 6.83 -8.82
C GLU A 54 -3.54 6.56 -7.88
N VAL A 55 -4.02 5.31 -7.83
CA VAL A 55 -5.09 4.90 -6.90
C VAL A 55 -4.65 5.10 -5.45
N LEU A 56 -3.42 4.72 -5.10
CA LEU A 56 -2.87 4.94 -3.76
C LEU A 56 -2.79 6.42 -3.41
N GLN A 57 -2.35 7.25 -4.34
CA GLN A 57 -2.25 8.70 -4.15
C GLN A 57 -3.64 9.30 -3.85
N ARG A 58 -4.64 8.99 -4.68
CA ARG A 58 -6.03 9.42 -4.46
C ARG A 58 -6.61 8.91 -3.13
N THR A 59 -6.23 7.70 -2.73
CA THR A 59 -6.70 7.12 -1.47
C THR A 59 -6.13 7.87 -0.28
N ARG A 60 -4.83 8.24 -0.31
CA ARG A 60 -4.22 9.08 0.74
C ARG A 60 -4.89 10.44 0.85
N GLU A 61 -5.19 11.08 -0.28
CA GLU A 61 -5.88 12.38 -0.30
C GLU A 61 -7.27 12.29 0.35
N LYS A 62 -8.05 11.26 -0.01
CA LYS A 62 -9.36 11.01 0.61
C LYS A 62 -9.25 10.68 2.10
N LEU A 63 -8.20 9.96 2.50
CA LEU A 63 -7.94 9.61 3.90
C LEU A 63 -7.69 10.87 4.72
N ILE A 64 -6.81 11.77 4.25
CA ILE A 64 -6.54 13.06 4.91
C ILE A 64 -7.81 13.90 5.07
N LEU A 65 -8.65 13.96 4.02
CA LEU A 65 -9.92 14.69 4.08
C LEU A 65 -10.89 14.10 5.12
N LEU A 66 -10.97 12.77 5.19
CA LEU A 66 -11.81 12.08 6.17
C LEU A 66 -11.30 12.27 7.59
N GLU A 67 -9.99 12.18 7.82
CA GLU A 67 -9.36 12.48 9.12
C GLU A 67 -9.70 13.90 9.58
N ALA A 68 -9.58 14.90 8.70
CA ALA A 68 -9.93 16.27 9.01
C ALA A 68 -11.42 16.43 9.38
N ARG A 69 -12.31 15.76 8.64
CA ARG A 69 -13.75 15.79 8.92
C ARG A 69 -14.10 15.12 10.25
N VAL A 70 -13.44 14.01 10.59
CA VAL A 70 -13.61 13.33 11.88
C VAL A 70 -13.15 14.25 13.01
N ALA A 71 -11.97 14.87 12.88
CA ALA A 71 -11.46 15.80 13.89
C ALA A 71 -12.41 16.99 14.12
N GLU A 72 -13.01 17.55 13.05
CA GLU A 72 -14.02 18.60 13.17
C GLU A 72 -15.25 18.14 13.95
N LEU A 73 -15.75 16.94 13.64
CA LEU A 73 -16.91 16.37 14.32
C LEU A 73 -16.63 16.08 15.80
N GLU A 74 -15.46 15.53 16.11
CA GLU A 74 -15.01 15.30 17.49
C GLU A 74 -14.89 16.62 18.27
N ALA A 75 -14.33 17.67 17.66
CA ALA A 75 -14.24 18.99 18.27
C ALA A 75 -15.63 19.58 18.57
N ARG A 76 -16.57 19.46 17.64
CA ARG A 76 -17.95 19.94 17.82
C ARG A 76 -18.69 19.17 18.91
N LEU A 77 -18.50 17.86 19.00
CA LEU A 77 -19.10 17.05 20.06
C LEU A 77 -18.56 17.46 21.43
N ASN A 78 -17.25 17.65 21.56
CA ASN A 78 -16.63 18.11 22.81
C ASN A 78 -17.13 19.51 23.22
N GLN A 79 -17.29 20.44 22.27
CA GLN A 79 -17.89 21.76 22.56
C GLN A 79 -19.34 21.63 23.03
N SER A 80 -20.13 20.76 22.40
CA SER A 80 -21.51 20.50 22.82
C SER A 80 -21.57 19.96 24.25
N THR A 81 -20.68 19.04 24.64
CA THR A 81 -20.63 18.48 26.00
C THR A 81 -20.19 19.50 27.05
N LEU A 82 -19.23 20.38 26.72
CA LEU A 82 -18.77 21.42 27.65
C LEU A 82 -19.89 22.45 27.90
N SER A 83 -20.59 22.87 26.84
CA SER A 83 -21.67 23.85 26.95
C SER A 83 -22.89 23.34 27.75
N SER A 84 -23.19 22.04 27.73
CA SER A 84 -24.28 21.47 28.53
C SER A 84 -23.91 21.29 30.00
N THR A 85 -22.62 21.07 30.32
CA THR A 85 -22.13 21.02 31.71
C THR A 85 -22.11 22.41 32.36
N GLU A 86 -21.63 23.44 31.66
CA GLU A 86 -21.59 24.83 32.18
C GLU A 86 -23.00 25.39 32.47
N ASN A 87 -23.97 25.08 31.60
CA ASN A 87 -25.36 25.52 31.81
C ASN A 87 -26.02 24.84 33.02
N ASN A 88 -25.63 23.61 33.35
CA ASN A 88 -26.19 22.88 34.50
C ASN A 88 -25.57 23.36 35.83
N GLU A 89 -24.26 23.58 35.88
CA GLU A 89 -23.57 24.09 37.08
C GLU A 89 -23.98 25.53 37.43
N THR A 90 -24.27 26.36 36.44
CA THR A 90 -24.75 27.73 36.66
C THR A 90 -26.19 27.75 37.18
N SER A 91 -27.04 26.80 36.75
CA SER A 91 -28.41 26.67 37.23
C SER A 91 -28.48 26.17 38.69
N ASP A 92 -27.56 25.29 39.10
CA ASP A 92 -27.53 24.72 40.45
C ASP A 92 -27.01 25.72 41.51
N ARG A 93 -26.09 26.60 41.11
CA ARG A 93 -25.58 27.69 41.97
C ARG A 93 -26.61 28.79 42.24
N VAL A 94 -27.48 29.09 41.29
CA VAL A 94 -28.52 30.13 41.46
C VAL A 94 -29.68 29.65 42.36
N GLN A 95 -29.87 28.34 42.52
CA GLN A 95 -30.93 27.75 43.36
C GLN A 95 -30.52 27.54 44.84
N THR A 96 -29.22 27.57 45.15
CA THR A 96 -28.71 27.37 46.52
C THR A 96 -28.47 28.66 47.31
N GLU A 97 -28.57 29.83 46.67
CA GLU A 97 -28.38 31.15 47.30
C GLU A 97 -29.67 31.97 47.51
N GLY A 98 -30.86 31.39 47.30
CA GLY A 98 -32.17 32.04 47.55
C GLY A 98 -32.94 31.42 48.71
#